data_AF-A0A7S4MBZ6-F1
#
_entry.id   AF-A0A7S4MBZ6-F1
#
_cell.length_a   1.000
_cell.length_b   1.000
_cell.length_c   1.000
_cell.angle_alpha   90.00
_cell.angle_beta   90.00
_cell.angle_gamma   90.00
#
_symmetry.space_group_name_H-M   'P 1'
#
loop_
_entity.id
_entity.type
_entity.pdbx_description
1 polymer ?
#
loop_
_entity_poly.entity_id
_entity_poly.type
_entity_poly.pdbx_seq_one_letter_code
_entity_poly.pdbx_strand_id
1 'polypeptide(L)'
;YMEPLLGFEVIKPSDAQVIFCNIEAIYKINSEFLQDLRRGFVQLDTWDPQIHLSMGRLLEQIPQYASYYVNFEKSNALRQKLKSNSKYASVLADLQKASPTPFYDLDSYLIKPCQRLPRYKLLVDAVLKNMLTENVLHPLYQDLYQN
;
A
#
# COMPACT_ATOMS: atom_id res chain seq x y z
N TYR A 1 6.93 -12.64 5.59
CA TYR A 1 7.82 -12.01 6.59
C TYR A 1 7.20 -11.95 7.99
N MET A 2 6.04 -11.31 8.21
CA MET A 2 5.46 -11.15 9.55
C MET A 2 5.24 -12.48 10.28
N GLU A 3 4.44 -13.40 9.72
CA GLU A 3 4.10 -14.66 10.40
C GLU A 3 5.33 -15.53 10.69
N PRO A 4 6.29 -15.75 9.75
CA PRO A 4 7.47 -16.54 10.06
C PRO A 4 8.38 -15.90 11.13
N LEU A 5 8.51 -14.57 11.14
CA LEU A 5 9.34 -13.88 12.14
C LEU A 5 8.77 -14.02 13.57
N LEU A 6 7.44 -14.04 13.69
CA LEU A 6 6.74 -14.30 14.95
C LEU A 6 6.76 -15.80 15.30
N GLY A 7 6.44 -16.67 14.34
CA GLY A 7 6.33 -18.12 14.54
C GLY A 7 7.65 -18.80 14.88
N PHE A 8 8.78 -18.28 14.38
CA PHE A 8 10.12 -18.75 14.75
C PHE A 8 10.68 -18.05 15.98
N GLU A 9 9.88 -17.21 16.66
CA GLU A 9 10.28 -16.41 17.82
C GLU A 9 11.60 -15.66 17.56
N VAL A 10 11.67 -15.00 16.39
CA VAL A 10 12.82 -14.19 15.98
C VAL A 10 12.66 -12.77 16.50
N ILE A 11 11.41 -12.30 16.56
CA ILE A 11 11.02 -11.00 17.11
C ILE A 11 9.90 -11.18 18.13
N LYS A 12 9.79 -10.27 19.10
CA LYS A 12 8.68 -10.28 20.06
C LYS A 12 7.41 -9.72 19.42
N PRO A 13 6.22 -10.05 19.95
CA PRO A 13 4.97 -9.42 19.49
C PRO A 13 5.00 -7.89 19.55
N SER A 14 5.62 -7.31 20.58
CA SER A 14 5.83 -5.86 20.69
C SER A 14 6.69 -5.29 19.57
N ASP A 15 7.72 -6.02 19.14
CA ASP A 15 8.60 -5.62 18.06
C ASP A 15 7.85 -5.71 16.72
N ALA A 16 7.05 -6.75 16.52
CA ALA A 16 6.21 -6.90 15.34
C ALA A 16 5.19 -5.77 15.21
N GLN A 17 4.54 -5.35 16.31
CA GLN A 17 3.63 -4.19 16.31
C GLN A 17 4.33 -2.91 15.84
N VAL A 18 5.58 -2.69 16.24
CA VAL A 18 6.37 -1.53 15.79
C VAL A 18 6.82 -1.70 14.35
N ILE A 19 7.31 -2.87 13.95
CA ILE A 19 7.86 -3.14 12.62
C ILE A 19 6.77 -3.01 11.56
N PHE A 20 5.63 -3.65 11.80
CA PHE A 20 4.57 -3.80 10.82
C PHE A 20 3.41 -2.82 11.02
N CYS A 21 3.29 -2.17 12.19
CA CYS A 21 2.24 -1.18 12.46
C CYS A 21 0.84 -1.75 12.11
N ASN A 22 0.02 -0.97 11.41
CA ASN A 22 -1.29 -1.33 10.89
C ASN A 22 -1.24 -1.91 9.46
N ILE A 23 -0.15 -2.60 9.05
CA ILE A 23 -0.02 -3.11 7.67
C ILE A 23 -1.15 -4.05 7.25
N GLU A 24 -1.71 -4.83 8.18
CA GLU A 24 -2.84 -5.73 7.88
C GLU A 24 -4.11 -4.95 7.54
N ALA A 25 -4.37 -3.84 8.23
CA ALA A 25 -5.48 -2.95 7.91
C ALA A 25 -5.29 -2.33 6.51
N ILE A 26 -4.08 -1.86 6.22
CA ILE A 26 -3.73 -1.33 4.89
C ILE A 26 -3.91 -2.43 3.83
N TYR A 27 -3.45 -3.65 4.08
CA TYR A 27 -3.61 -4.77 3.16
C TYR A 27 -5.08 -5.06 2.88
N LYS A 28 -5.94 -5.08 3.92
CA LYS A 28 -7.38 -5.27 3.78
C LYS A 28 -8.02 -4.18 2.92
N ILE A 29 -7.74 -2.91 3.22
CA ILE A 29 -8.25 -1.75 2.45
C ILE A 29 -7.88 -1.85 0.97
N ASN A 30 -6.62 -2.18 0.66
CA ASN A 30 -6.19 -2.31 -0.74
C ASN A 30 -6.77 -3.55 -1.42
N SER A 31 -6.99 -4.63 -0.67
CA SER A 31 -7.63 -5.84 -1.19
C SER A 31 -9.08 -5.58 -1.58
N GLU A 32 -9.84 -4.88 -0.72
CA GLU A 32 -11.21 -4.45 -0.99
C GLU A 32 -11.26 -3.49 -2.19
N PHE A 33 -10.39 -2.48 -2.22
CA PHE A 33 -10.30 -1.54 -3.34
C PHE A 33 -9.96 -2.25 -4.66
N LEU A 34 -9.03 -3.22 -4.64
CA LEU A 34 -8.69 -4.00 -5.83
C LEU A 34 -9.89 -4.83 -6.34
N GLN A 35 -10.69 -5.41 -5.43
CA GLN A 35 -11.88 -6.14 -5.82
C GLN A 35 -12.95 -5.23 -6.44
N ASP A 36 -13.10 -4.02 -5.92
CA ASP A 36 -13.98 -3.02 -6.50
C ASP A 36 -13.52 -2.61 -7.90
N LEU A 37 -12.21 -2.34 -8.06
CA LEU A 37 -11.63 -2.04 -9.38
C LEU A 37 -11.84 -3.19 -10.36
N ARG A 38 -11.58 -4.44 -9.95
CA ARG A 38 -11.79 -5.61 -10.83
C ARG A 38 -13.25 -5.73 -11.27
N ARG A 39 -14.21 -5.48 -10.37
CA ARG A 39 -15.63 -5.50 -10.72
C ARG A 39 -15.98 -4.39 -11.70
N GLY A 40 -15.52 -3.17 -11.46
CA GLY A 40 -15.74 -2.04 -12.38
C GLY A 40 -15.11 -2.25 -13.75
N PHE A 41 -13.90 -2.81 -13.83
CA PHE A 41 -13.22 -3.02 -15.13
C PHE A 41 -13.69 -4.28 -15.88
N VAL A 42 -14.19 -5.32 -15.20
CA VAL A 42 -14.72 -6.52 -15.87
C VAL A 42 -16.03 -6.23 -16.60
N GLN A 43 -16.76 -5.19 -16.20
CA GLN A 43 -18.10 -4.93 -16.74
C GLN A 43 -18.14 -4.18 -18.07
N LEU A 44 -17.02 -3.79 -18.70
CA LEU A 44 -17.13 -2.59 -19.55
C LEU A 44 -16.41 -2.50 -20.90
N ASP A 45 -17.29 -2.32 -21.89
CA ASP A 45 -17.20 -1.39 -23.04
C ASP A 45 -17.56 0.09 -22.66
N THR A 46 -17.89 0.44 -21.40
CA THR A 46 -18.10 1.86 -20.95
C THR A 46 -17.33 2.21 -19.64
N TRP A 47 -17.72 3.19 -18.81
CA TRP A 47 -17.00 3.55 -17.55
C TRP A 47 -17.93 3.36 -16.35
N ASP A 48 -17.54 2.58 -15.32
CA ASP A 48 -18.44 2.19 -14.22
C ASP A 48 -18.45 3.31 -13.17
N PRO A 49 -19.60 3.94 -12.88
CA PRO A 49 -19.73 4.84 -11.75
C PRO A 49 -19.25 4.21 -10.43
N GLN A 50 -19.26 2.89 -10.24
CA GLN A 50 -18.75 2.30 -9.00
C GLN A 50 -17.25 2.56 -8.73
N ILE A 51 -16.45 2.87 -9.76
CA ILE A 51 -15.03 3.18 -9.59
C ILE A 51 -14.84 4.48 -8.80
N HIS A 52 -15.66 5.52 -9.03
CA HIS A 52 -15.54 6.79 -8.30
C HIS A 52 -15.87 6.62 -6.81
N LEU A 53 -16.92 5.84 -6.49
CA LEU A 53 -17.30 5.52 -5.11
C LEU A 53 -16.17 4.76 -4.38
N SER A 54 -15.53 3.84 -5.09
CA SER A 54 -14.44 3.03 -4.55
C SER A 54 -13.20 3.87 -4.29
N MET A 55 -12.91 4.85 -5.15
CA MET A 55 -11.87 5.84 -4.91
C MET A 55 -12.20 6.72 -3.70
N GLY A 56 -13.45 7.17 -3.55
CA GLY A 56 -13.91 7.93 -2.38
C GLY A 56 -13.66 7.18 -1.07
N ARG A 57 -14.08 5.90 -1.00
CA ARG A 57 -13.80 5.03 0.16
C ARG A 57 -12.30 4.88 0.44
N LEU A 58 -11.46 4.75 -0.59
CA LEU A 58 -10.01 4.70 -0.40
C LEU A 58 -9.45 5.99 0.20
N LEU A 59 -9.95 7.16 -0.24
CA LEU A 59 -9.53 8.46 0.27
C LEU A 59 -9.92 8.66 1.75
N GLU A 60 -11.10 8.17 2.16
CA GLU A 60 -11.53 8.15 3.57
C GLU A 60 -10.56 7.36 4.47
N GLN A 61 -9.81 6.42 3.89
CA GLN A 61 -8.82 5.60 4.62
C GLN A 61 -7.41 6.21 4.67
N ILE A 62 -7.18 7.41 4.14
CA ILE A 62 -5.87 8.12 4.24
C ILE A 62 -5.31 8.16 5.67
N PRO A 63 -6.11 8.35 6.74
CA PRO A 63 -5.59 8.34 8.12
C PRO A 63 -4.86 7.04 8.51
N GLN A 64 -5.21 5.90 7.91
CA GLN A 64 -4.52 4.63 8.13
C GLN A 64 -3.10 4.66 7.56
N TYR A 65 -2.92 5.27 6.39
CA TYR A 65 -1.59 5.47 5.80
C TYR A 65 -0.77 6.51 6.56
N ALA A 66 -1.41 7.57 7.07
CA ALA A 66 -0.73 8.58 7.89
C ALA A 66 -0.16 7.94 9.17
N SER A 67 -0.93 7.08 9.84
CA SER A 67 -0.49 6.35 11.03
C SER A 67 0.74 5.49 10.74
N TYR A 68 0.73 4.78 9.60
CA TYR A 68 1.87 4.00 9.14
C TYR A 68 3.11 4.86 8.86
N TYR A 69 2.91 5.99 8.17
CA TYR A 69 3.97 6.93 7.82
C TYR A 69 4.68 7.48 9.06
N VAL A 70 3.92 7.93 10.05
CA VAL A 70 4.46 8.45 11.32
C VAL A 70 5.27 7.37 12.07
N ASN A 71 4.81 6.11 12.04
CA ASN A 71 5.53 5.00 12.68
C ASN A 71 6.74 4.51 11.88
N PHE A 72 6.87 4.85 10.60
CA PHE A 72 7.86 4.26 9.69
C PHE A 72 9.30 4.44 10.17
N GLU A 73 9.65 5.62 10.70
CA GLU A 73 11.00 5.90 11.21
C GLU A 73 11.32 5.07 12.45
N LYS A 74 10.38 4.95 13.39
CA LYS A 74 10.50 4.09 14.58
C LYS A 74 10.68 2.63 14.18
N SER A 75 9.90 2.18 13.21
CA SER A 75 10.01 0.85 12.62
C SER A 75 11.39 0.62 12.02
N ASN A 76 11.91 1.58 11.24
CA ASN A 76 13.24 1.50 10.62
C ASN A 76 14.34 1.40 11.69
N ALA A 77 14.34 2.29 12.68
CA ALA A 77 15.32 2.28 13.76
C ALA A 77 15.35 0.93 14.51
N LEU A 78 14.19 0.32 14.79
CA LEU A 78 14.11 -0.99 15.41
C LEU A 78 14.68 -2.09 14.51
N ARG A 79 14.34 -2.11 13.22
CA ARG A 79 14.89 -3.10 12.28
C ARG A 79 16.41 -2.99 12.16
N GLN A 80 16.97 -1.78 12.12
CA GLN A 80 18.43 -1.59 12.11
C GLN A 80 19.10 -2.15 13.36
N LYS A 81 18.49 -1.97 14.55
CA LYS A 81 18.98 -2.60 15.79
C LYS A 81 18.92 -4.12 15.74
N LEU A 82 17.85 -4.68 15.15
CA LEU A 82 17.69 -6.14 15.04
C LEU A 82 18.66 -6.77 14.04
N LYS A 83 19.21 -6.02 13.08
CA LYS A 83 20.19 -6.55 12.10
C LYS A 83 21.47 -7.09 12.76
N SER A 84 21.82 -6.66 13.97
CA SER A 84 22.97 -7.23 14.71
C SER A 84 22.68 -8.61 15.31
N ASN A 85 21.41 -9.03 15.37
CA ASN A 85 21.03 -10.37 15.81
C ASN A 85 21.19 -11.35 14.65
N SER A 86 22.11 -12.32 14.79
CA SER A 86 22.41 -13.31 13.75
C SER A 86 21.22 -14.18 13.37
N LYS A 87 20.35 -14.55 14.35
CA LYS A 87 19.12 -15.30 14.09
C LYS A 87 18.17 -14.48 13.21
N TYR A 88 18.00 -13.19 13.53
CA TYR A 88 17.17 -12.28 12.74
C TYR A 88 17.70 -12.11 11.31
N ALA A 89 19.00 -11.85 11.16
CA ALA A 89 19.63 -11.69 9.85
C ALA A 89 19.53 -12.95 8.99
N SER A 90 19.81 -14.13 9.58
CA SER A 90 19.73 -15.42 8.86
C SER A 90 18.30 -15.70 8.39
N VAL A 91 17.32 -15.57 9.27
CA VAL A 91 15.91 -15.85 8.91
C VAL A 91 15.43 -14.87 7.83
N LEU A 92 15.80 -13.59 7.89
CA LEU A 92 15.45 -12.66 6.81
C LEU A 92 16.05 -13.07 5.47
N ALA A 93 17.31 -13.49 5.44
CA ALA A 93 17.98 -13.93 4.21
C ALA A 93 17.32 -15.19 3.64
N ASP A 94 16.94 -16.14 4.49
CA ASP A 94 16.26 -17.37 4.06
C ASP A 94 14.86 -17.08 3.53
N LEU A 95 14.10 -16.22 4.21
CA LEU A 95 12.78 -15.78 3.74
C LEU A 95 12.86 -15.03 2.41
N GLN A 96 13.87 -14.19 2.21
CA GLN A 96 14.07 -13.49 0.95
C GLN A 96 14.40 -14.46 -0.18
N LYS A 97 15.28 -15.44 0.04
CA LYS A 97 15.63 -16.46 -0.97
C LYS A 97 14.44 -17.34 -1.34
N ALA A 98 13.57 -17.66 -0.38
CA ALA A 98 12.37 -18.46 -0.60
C ALA A 98 11.20 -17.67 -1.24
N SER A 99 11.30 -16.34 -1.31
CA SER A 99 10.26 -15.48 -1.89
C SER A 99 10.17 -15.66 -3.41
N PRO A 100 8.97 -15.61 -4.02
CA PRO A 100 8.81 -15.57 -5.47
C PRO A 100 9.44 -14.31 -6.10
N THR A 101 9.76 -13.31 -5.29
CA THR A 101 10.40 -12.07 -5.72
C THR A 101 11.62 -11.78 -4.84
N PRO A 102 12.75 -12.50 -5.05
CA PRO A 102 13.93 -12.47 -4.19
C PRO A 102 14.72 -11.15 -4.27
N PHE A 103 14.45 -10.32 -5.29
CA PHE A 103 15.05 -9.00 -5.45
C PHE A 103 14.53 -7.96 -4.45
N TYR A 104 13.41 -8.24 -3.77
CA TYR A 104 12.85 -7.35 -2.76
C TYR A 104 13.05 -7.93 -1.37
N ASP A 105 13.83 -7.22 -0.56
CA ASP A 105 14.00 -7.50 0.85
C ASP A 105 12.84 -6.93 1.68
N LEU A 106 12.83 -7.22 2.99
CA LEU A 106 11.81 -6.73 3.90
C LEU A 106 11.68 -5.19 3.87
N ASP A 107 12.81 -4.48 3.84
CA ASP A 107 12.84 -3.01 3.80
C ASP A 107 12.14 -2.48 2.53
N SER A 108 12.37 -3.13 1.38
CA SER A 108 11.72 -2.82 0.10
C SER A 108 10.20 -3.00 0.10
N TYR A 109 9.66 -3.89 0.95
CA TYR A 109 8.22 -4.04 1.11
C TYR A 109 7.63 -3.01 2.07
N LEU A 110 8.29 -2.79 3.22
CA LEU A 110 7.76 -1.90 4.25
C LEU A 110 7.71 -0.44 3.80
N ILE A 111 8.53 -0.02 2.84
CA ILE A 111 8.45 1.33 2.28
C ILE A 111 7.24 1.54 1.33
N LYS A 112 6.63 0.46 0.82
CA LYS A 112 5.58 0.56 -0.22
C LYS A 112 4.35 1.37 0.22
N PRO A 113 3.80 1.24 1.44
CA PRO A 113 2.68 2.07 1.89
C PRO A 113 3.00 3.56 1.90
N CYS A 114 4.20 3.95 2.37
CA CYS A 114 4.65 5.36 2.36
C CYS A 114 4.72 5.93 0.94
N GLN A 115 5.16 5.11 -0.02
CA GLN A 115 5.24 5.52 -1.42
C GLN A 115 3.91 5.42 -2.17
N ARG A 116 2.86 4.85 -1.57
CA ARG A 116 1.58 4.59 -2.26
C ARG A 116 0.78 5.86 -2.49
N LEU A 117 0.69 6.73 -1.48
CA LEU A 117 -0.08 7.99 -1.58
C LEU A 117 0.48 8.93 -2.66
N PRO A 118 1.80 9.20 -2.75
CA PRO A 118 2.35 9.99 -3.84
C PRO A 118 2.03 9.40 -5.22
N ARG A 119 2.06 8.07 -5.35
CA ARG A 119 1.74 7.39 -6.62
C ARG A 119 0.26 7.53 -6.99
N TYR A 120 -0.66 7.48 -6.02
CA TYR A 120 -2.08 7.73 -6.31
C TYR A 120 -2.31 9.13 -6.83
N LYS A 121 -1.65 10.14 -6.25
CA LYS A 121 -1.70 11.50 -6.78
C LYS A 121 -1.24 11.55 -8.24
N LEU A 122 -0.06 11.00 -8.55
CA LEU A 122 0.46 11.01 -9.92
C LEU A 122 -0.46 10.26 -10.91
N LEU A 123 -1.05 9.14 -10.48
CA LEU A 123 -1.98 8.37 -11.32
C LEU A 123 -3.26 9.15 -11.60
N VAL A 124 -3.86 9.76 -10.57
CA VAL A 124 -5.07 10.58 -10.72
C VAL A 124 -4.79 11.78 -11.62
N ASP A 125 -3.68 12.50 -11.39
CA ASP A 125 -3.27 13.64 -12.22
C ASP A 125 -3.09 13.22 -13.71
N ALA A 126 -2.48 12.05 -13.96
CA ALA A 126 -2.27 11.53 -15.31
C ALA A 126 -3.58 11.09 -15.99
N VAL A 127 -4.47 10.42 -15.26
CA VAL A 127 -5.79 10.02 -15.79
C VAL A 127 -6.60 11.26 -16.18
N LEU A 128 -6.67 12.25 -15.28
CA LEU A 128 -7.39 13.49 -15.52
C LEU A 128 -6.86 14.24 -16.76
N LYS A 129 -5.53 14.33 -16.90
CA LYS A 129 -4.91 14.96 -18.08
C LYS A 129 -5.31 14.27 -19.39
N ASN A 130 -5.35 12.94 -19.43
CA ASN A 130 -5.74 12.19 -20.63
C ASN A 130 -7.24 12.38 -20.95
N MET A 131 -8.11 12.32 -19.94
CA MET A 131 -9.56 12.54 -20.10
C MET A 131 -9.88 13.93 -20.65
N LEU A 132 -9.16 14.96 -20.19
CA LEU A 132 -9.27 16.34 -20.69
C LEU A 132 -8.82 16.46 -22.15
N THR A 133 -7.75 15.77 -22.53
CA THR A 133 -7.18 15.83 -23.88
C THR A 133 -8.10 15.15 -24.91
N GLU A 134 -8.82 14.12 -24.51
CA GLU A 134 -9.75 13.38 -25.38
C GLU A 134 -11.15 14.04 -25.47
N ASN A 135 -11.40 15.17 -24.79
CA ASN A 135 -12.75 15.77 -24.63
C ASN A 135 -13.80 14.80 -24.05
N VAL A 136 -13.36 13.74 -23.38
CA VAL A 136 -14.22 12.75 -22.70
C VAL A 136 -14.26 13.09 -21.21
N LEU A 137 -14.65 14.31 -20.87
CA LEU A 137 -15.00 14.62 -19.48
C LEU A 137 -16.44 14.15 -19.24
N HIS A 138 -16.58 13.07 -18.48
CA HIS A 138 -17.89 12.67 -17.96
C HIS A 138 -18.48 13.83 -17.13
N PRO A 139 -19.79 14.15 -17.23
CA PRO A 139 -20.41 15.34 -16.64
C PRO A 139 -20.09 15.59 -15.16
N LEU A 140 -19.95 14.51 -14.37
CA LEU A 140 -19.58 14.55 -12.94
C LEU A 140 -18.21 15.20 -12.64
N TYR A 141 -17.32 15.32 -13.62
CA TYR A 141 -15.98 15.91 -13.44
C TYR A 141 -15.87 17.34 -13.96
N GLN A 142 -16.89 17.87 -14.65
CA GLN A 142 -16.87 19.24 -15.16
C GLN A 142 -16.87 20.28 -14.02
N ASP A 143 -17.57 19.99 -12.92
CA ASP A 143 -17.69 20.89 -11.77
C ASP A 143 -16.40 21.05 -10.97
N LEU A 144 -15.47 20.09 -11.06
CA LEU A 144 -14.17 20.13 -10.38
C LEU A 144 -13.18 21.10 -11.03
N TYR A 145 -13.47 21.60 -12.23
CA TYR A 145 -12.59 22.46 -13.02
C TYR A 145 -13.13 23.87 -13.29
N GLN A 146 -14.30 24.23 -12.72
CA GLN A 146 -14.88 25.57 -12.86
C GLN A 146 -14.51 26.56 -11.73
N ASN A 147 -13.57 26.21 -10.83
CA ASN A 147 -13.06 27.11 -9.79
C ASN A 147 -11.55 27.28 -9.85
#